data_AF-K1GYZ5-F1
#
_entry.id   AF-K1GYZ5-F1
#
_cell.length_a   1.000
_cell.length_b   1.000
_cell.length_c   1.000
_cell.angle_alpha   90.00
_cell.angle_beta   90.00
_cell.angle_gamma   90.00
#
_symmetry.space_group_name_H-M   'P 1'
#
loop_
_entity.id
_entity.type
_entity.pdbx_description
1 polymer ?
#
loop_
_entity_poly.entity_id
_entity_poly.type
_entity_poly.pdbx_seq_one_letter_code
_entity_poly.pdbx_strand_id
1 'polypeptide(L)'
;RGARLMKNYFIEEDFIELRDSVKNLIDVIEKYKNMGRNSDEYIKELKEFLEEVNLVLEEKNLTKKELINLHSLGESYFDSRIDNSIYSYYVYDKNNLEKTHQANDEIEIVKKRFGKILYKITEKVMYHMI
;
A
#
# COMPACT_ATOMS: atom_id res chain seq x y z
N ARG A 1 38.54 -10.92 -5.25
CA ARG A 1 37.36 -10.03 -5.13
C ARG A 1 36.12 -10.87 -5.40
N GLY A 2 35.43 -11.33 -4.35
CA GLY A 2 34.22 -12.13 -4.50
C GLY A 2 33.06 -11.21 -4.89
N ALA A 3 32.48 -11.41 -6.07
CA ALA A 3 31.21 -10.78 -6.41
C ALA A 3 30.15 -11.35 -5.47
N ARG A 4 29.69 -10.54 -4.52
CA ARG A 4 28.50 -10.86 -3.72
C ARG A 4 27.33 -10.88 -4.69
N LEU A 5 26.87 -12.08 -5.05
CA LEU A 5 25.64 -12.25 -5.84
C LEU A 5 24.51 -11.56 -5.07
N MET A 6 24.10 -10.36 -5.51
CA MET A 6 22.88 -9.75 -5.00
C MET A 6 21.73 -10.63 -5.48
N LYS A 7 21.14 -11.37 -4.54
CA LYS A 7 19.91 -12.11 -4.78
C LYS A 7 18.83 -11.07 -5.10
N ASN A 8 18.36 -11.05 -6.34
CA ASN A 8 17.25 -10.20 -6.75
C ASN A 8 15.95 -10.82 -6.23
N TYR A 9 15.19 -10.08 -5.42
CA TYR A 9 13.92 -10.52 -4.85
C TYR A 9 12.70 -10.03 -5.66
N PHE A 10 12.96 -9.30 -6.73
CA PHE A 10 11.93 -8.71 -7.57
C PHE A 10 11.17 -9.77 -8.38
N ILE A 11 9.85 -9.70 -8.31
CA ILE A 11 8.93 -10.47 -9.16
C ILE A 11 8.00 -9.44 -9.81
N GLU A 12 8.20 -9.23 -11.12
CA GLU A 12 7.56 -8.15 -11.88
C GLU A 12 6.03 -8.17 -11.76
N GLU A 13 5.42 -9.34 -11.88
CA GLU A 13 3.96 -9.52 -11.75
C GLU A 13 3.43 -9.06 -10.38
N ASP A 14 4.14 -9.37 -9.29
CA ASP A 14 3.71 -8.96 -7.95
C ASP A 14 3.75 -7.44 -7.79
N PHE A 15 4.79 -6.79 -8.31
CA PHE A 15 4.93 -5.34 -8.24
C PHE A 15 3.97 -4.60 -9.18
N ILE A 16 3.61 -5.19 -10.32
CA ILE A 16 2.52 -4.68 -11.18
C ILE A 16 1.18 -4.76 -10.42
N GLU A 17 0.91 -5.88 -9.76
CA GLU A 17 -0.30 -6.07 -8.94
C GLU A 17 -0.35 -5.05 -7.79
N LEU A 18 0.79 -4.81 -7.13
CA LEU A 18 0.93 -3.81 -6.07
C LEU A 18 0.63 -2.40 -6.60
N ARG A 19 1.30 -1.99 -7.69
CA ARG A 19 1.10 -0.68 -8.33
C ARG A 19 -0.36 -0.43 -8.66
N ASP A 20 -1.02 -1.40 -9.29
CA ASP A 20 -2.39 -1.26 -9.73
C ASP A 20 -3.35 -1.21 -8.52
N SER A 21 -3.05 -1.94 -7.44
CA SER A 21 -3.83 -1.87 -6.21
C SER A 21 -3.71 -0.52 -5.49
N VAL A 22 -2.52 0.09 -5.48
CA VAL A 22 -2.29 1.42 -4.90
C VAL A 22 -3.04 2.50 -5.69
N LYS A 23 -2.99 2.44 -7.02
CA LYS A 23 -3.76 3.36 -7.89
C LYS A 23 -5.26 3.28 -7.58
N ASN A 24 -5.79 2.07 -7.49
CA ASN A 24 -7.21 1.86 -7.22
C ASN A 24 -7.61 2.36 -5.81
N LEU A 25 -6.73 2.20 -4.82
CA LEU A 25 -6.94 2.75 -3.49
C LEU A 25 -6.95 4.29 -3.49
N ILE A 26 -6.00 4.92 -4.20
CA ILE A 26 -5.96 6.38 -4.39
C ILE A 26 -7.25 6.87 -5.04
N ASP A 27 -7.69 6.25 -6.14
CA ASP A 27 -8.88 6.65 -6.88
C ASP A 27 -10.15 6.62 -6.01
N VAL A 28 -10.32 5.57 -5.20
CA VAL A 28 -11.47 5.43 -4.28
C VAL A 28 -11.40 6.47 -3.15
N ILE A 29 -10.22 6.74 -2.58
CA ILE A 29 -10.06 7.77 -1.55
C ILE A 29 -10.32 9.16 -2.15
N GLU A 30 -9.80 9.46 -3.34
CA GLU A 30 -10.02 10.72 -4.05
C GLU A 30 -11.52 10.96 -4.33
N LYS A 31 -12.25 9.91 -4.75
CA LYS A 31 -13.70 9.94 -4.98
C LYS A 31 -14.49 10.39 -3.73
N TYR A 32 -14.04 10.00 -2.54
CA TYR A 32 -14.71 10.31 -1.27
C TYR A 32 -13.97 11.32 -0.39
N LYS A 33 -12.93 11.99 -0.92
CA LYS A 33 -11.99 12.77 -0.10
C LYS A 33 -12.64 13.85 0.77
N ASN A 34 -13.73 14.45 0.29
CA ASN A 34 -14.45 15.51 1.00
C ASN A 34 -15.27 15.00 2.19
N MET A 35 -15.46 13.68 2.31
CA MET A 35 -16.12 13.02 3.43
C MET A 35 -15.11 12.48 4.46
N GLY A 36 -13.84 12.30 4.06
CA GLY A 36 -12.78 11.80 4.93
C GLY A 36 -11.99 12.91 5.60
N ARG A 37 -11.59 12.67 6.85
CA ARG A 37 -10.60 13.54 7.52
C ARG A 37 -9.20 13.17 7.00
N ASN A 38 -8.37 14.18 6.76
CA ASN A 38 -6.98 14.03 6.32
C ASN A 38 -6.81 13.26 4.99
N SER A 39 -7.85 13.14 4.15
CA SER A 39 -7.79 12.40 2.89
C SER A 39 -6.61 12.84 2.01
N ASP A 40 -6.29 14.14 1.98
CA ASP A 40 -5.16 14.67 1.20
C ASP A 40 -3.79 14.14 1.68
N GLU A 41 -3.63 13.92 3.00
CA GLU A 41 -2.41 13.36 3.58
C GLU A 41 -2.26 11.88 3.17
N TYR A 42 -3.32 11.08 3.30
CA TYR A 42 -3.33 9.69 2.83
C TYR A 42 -3.06 9.57 1.34
N ILE A 43 -3.70 10.42 0.51
CA ILE A 43 -3.49 10.43 -0.94
C ILE A 43 -2.03 10.76 -1.27
N LYS A 44 -1.44 11.73 -0.55
CA LYS A 44 -0.03 12.10 -0.74
C LYS A 44 0.89 10.93 -0.41
N GLU A 45 0.74 10.30 0.75
CA GLU A 45 1.56 9.16 1.16
C GLU A 45 1.44 7.98 0.18
N LEU A 46 0.22 7.67 -0.29
CA LEU A 46 0.00 6.62 -1.29
C LEU A 46 0.63 6.96 -2.64
N LYS A 47 0.70 8.24 -3.03
CA LYS A 47 1.38 8.68 -4.26
C LYS A 47 2.90 8.55 -4.14
N GLU A 48 3.48 8.93 -3.01
CA GLU A 48 4.92 8.72 -2.74
C GLU A 48 5.26 7.23 -2.77
N PHE A 49 4.43 6.39 -2.13
CA PHE A 49 4.57 4.94 -2.20
C PHE A 49 4.46 4.39 -3.64
N LEU A 50 3.51 4.90 -4.42
CA LEU A 50 3.35 4.51 -5.82
C LEU A 50 4.58 4.87 -6.67
N GLU A 51 5.20 6.01 -6.43
CA GLU A 51 6.45 6.42 -7.08
C GLU A 51 7.59 5.42 -6.77
N GLU A 52 7.75 5.03 -5.50
CA GLU A 52 8.74 4.01 -5.11
C GLU A 52 8.48 2.67 -5.82
N VAL A 53 7.23 2.21 -5.89
CA VAL A 53 6.86 0.98 -6.60
C VAL A 53 7.18 1.07 -8.09
N ASN A 54 6.94 2.23 -8.73
CA ASN A 54 7.28 2.43 -10.13
C ASN A 54 8.79 2.41 -10.36
N LEU A 55 9.58 3.02 -9.47
CA LEU A 55 11.04 2.96 -9.55
C LEU A 55 11.56 1.52 -9.48
N VAL A 56 11.03 0.69 -8.57
CA VAL A 56 11.38 -0.74 -8.48
C VAL A 56 11.03 -1.49 -9.78
N LEU A 57 9.87 -1.19 -10.39
CA LEU A 57 9.47 -1.77 -11.68
C LEU A 57 10.41 -1.35 -12.83
N GLU A 58 10.88 -0.10 -12.84
CA GLU A 58 11.80 0.43 -13.84
C GLU A 58 13.20 -0.17 -13.70
N GLU A 59 13.74 -0.21 -12.48
CA GLU A 59 15.07 -0.76 -12.20
C GLU A 59 15.10 -2.29 -12.31
N LYS A 60 13.94 -2.94 -12.23
CA LYS A 60 13.77 -4.41 -12.19
C LYS A 60 14.66 -5.09 -11.14
N ASN A 61 14.93 -4.36 -10.07
CA ASN A 61 15.84 -4.74 -9.03
C ASN A 61 15.20 -4.39 -7.69
N LEU A 62 15.31 -5.33 -6.75
CA LEU A 62 14.91 -5.11 -5.39
C LEU A 62 15.92 -5.77 -4.47
N THR A 63 16.64 -4.93 -3.73
CA THR A 63 17.59 -5.38 -2.74
C THR A 63 16.87 -5.85 -1.48
N LYS A 64 17.55 -6.67 -0.67
CA LYS A 64 17.06 -7.09 0.64
C LYS A 64 16.70 -5.90 1.55
N LYS A 65 17.43 -4.77 1.44
CA LYS A 65 17.21 -3.58 2.25
C LYS A 65 15.91 -2.88 1.85
N GLU A 66 15.69 -2.66 0.55
CA GLU A 66 14.44 -2.07 0.04
C GLU A 66 13.24 -2.95 0.37
N LEU A 67 13.42 -4.27 0.29
CA LEU A 67 12.39 -5.23 0.65
C LEU A 67 12.06 -5.18 2.16
N ILE A 68 13.04 -4.99 3.06
CA ILE A 68 12.81 -4.76 4.50
C ILE A 68 12.10 -3.42 4.73
N ASN A 69 12.48 -2.37 4.01
CA ASN A 69 11.82 -1.07 4.10
C ASN A 69 10.35 -1.19 3.67
N LEU A 70 10.07 -1.91 2.58
CA LEU A 70 8.72 -2.20 2.12
C LEU A 70 7.89 -2.96 3.17
N HIS A 71 8.50 -3.94 3.86
CA HIS A 71 7.86 -4.63 4.98
C HIS A 71 7.52 -3.68 6.13
N SER A 72 8.49 -2.87 6.56
CA SER A 72 8.28 -1.86 7.62
C SER A 72 7.18 -0.86 7.25
N LEU A 73 7.15 -0.42 5.99
CA LEU A 73 6.10 0.46 5.47
C LEU A 73 4.75 -0.25 5.51
N GLY A 74 4.67 -1.50 5.04
CA GLY A 74 3.43 -2.28 5.06
C GLY A 74 2.87 -2.53 6.44
N GLU A 75 3.73 -2.83 7.42
CA GLU A 75 3.32 -2.89 8.83
C GLU A 75 2.77 -1.55 9.30
N SER A 76 3.46 -0.44 9.00
CA SER A 76 3.03 0.89 9.42
C SER A 76 1.69 1.31 8.81
N TYR A 77 1.49 1.07 7.51
CA TYR A 77 0.26 1.42 6.80
C TYR A 77 -0.95 0.66 7.36
N PHE A 78 -0.79 -0.59 7.77
CA PHE A 78 -1.90 -1.45 8.21
C PHE A 78 -1.98 -1.65 9.72
N ASP A 79 -1.07 -1.08 10.52
CA ASP A 79 -1.16 -1.16 11.97
C ASP A 79 -2.27 -0.23 12.49
N SER A 80 -3.38 -0.84 12.93
CA SER A 80 -4.50 -0.11 13.53
C SER A 80 -4.13 0.69 14.78
N ARG A 81 -2.98 0.40 15.40
CA ARG A 81 -2.45 1.09 16.59
C ARG A 81 -1.69 2.37 16.25
N ILE A 82 -1.35 2.58 14.98
CA ILE A 82 -0.67 3.78 14.50
C ILE A 82 -1.73 4.79 14.07
N ASP A 83 -1.67 5.99 14.66
CA ASP A 83 -2.49 7.12 14.25
C ASP A 83 -2.22 7.42 12.76
N ASN A 84 -3.29 7.63 12.00
CA ASN A 84 -3.27 7.81 10.55
C ASN A 84 -2.89 6.58 9.71
N SER A 85 -3.02 5.35 10.22
CA SER A 85 -2.87 4.16 9.38
C SER A 85 -4.02 4.03 8.38
N ILE A 86 -3.75 3.50 7.18
CA ILE A 86 -4.82 3.29 6.19
C ILE A 86 -5.89 2.34 6.72
N TYR A 87 -5.51 1.41 7.61
CA TYR A 87 -6.45 0.54 8.32
C TYR A 87 -7.54 1.34 9.04
N SER A 88 -7.19 2.47 9.65
CA SER A 88 -8.12 3.32 10.41
C SER A 88 -8.83 4.38 9.55
N TYR A 89 -8.48 4.51 8.26
CA TYR A 89 -9.16 5.44 7.35
C TYR A 89 -10.62 5.06 7.12
N TYR A 90 -11.51 6.03 7.35
CA TYR A 90 -12.96 5.95 7.18
C TYR A 90 -13.49 7.34 6.78
N VAL A 91 -14.58 7.39 6.04
CA VAL A 91 -15.22 8.63 5.59
C VAL A 91 -16.61 8.79 6.19
N TYR A 92 -17.05 10.01 6.46
CA TYR A 92 -18.35 10.25 7.09
C TYR A 92 -19.06 11.47 6.50
N ASP A 93 -20.28 11.24 5.98
CA ASP A 93 -21.21 12.29 5.56
C ASP A 93 -22.35 12.40 6.57
N LYS A 94 -22.30 13.44 7.40
CA LYS A 94 -23.29 13.69 8.45
C LYS A 94 -24.73 13.82 7.96
N ASN A 95 -24.92 14.13 6.67
CA ASN A 95 -26.24 14.33 6.08
C ASN A 95 -26.74 13.08 5.34
N ASN A 96 -25.89 12.09 5.09
CA ASN A 96 -26.25 10.90 4.33
C ASN A 96 -25.49 9.65 4.82
N LEU A 97 -26.14 8.90 5.72
CA LEU A 97 -25.60 7.67 6.30
C LEU A 97 -25.52 6.52 5.28
N GLU A 98 -26.48 6.42 4.36
CA GLU A 98 -26.46 5.39 3.32
C GLU A 98 -25.23 5.54 2.41
N LYS A 99 -24.96 6.77 1.96
CA LYS A 99 -23.75 7.10 1.21
C LYS A 99 -22.48 6.85 2.02
N THR A 100 -22.51 7.10 3.32
CA THR A 100 -21.40 6.81 4.22
C THR A 100 -21.11 5.30 4.24
N HIS A 101 -22.12 4.45 4.43
CA HIS A 101 -21.92 3.01 4.41
C HIS A 101 -21.38 2.52 3.07
N GLN A 102 -21.98 2.95 1.96
CA GLN A 102 -21.53 2.57 0.62
C GLN A 102 -20.08 2.97 0.33
N ALA A 103 -19.68 4.18 0.72
CA ALA A 103 -18.32 4.65 0.52
C ALA A 103 -17.31 3.82 1.32
N ASN A 104 -17.64 3.49 2.57
CA ASN A 104 -16.73 2.73 3.41
C ASN A 104 -16.67 1.25 3.04
N ASP A 105 -17.75 0.66 2.52
CA ASP A 105 -17.73 -0.69 1.94
C ASP A 105 -16.75 -0.75 0.75
N GLU A 106 -16.81 0.24 -0.16
CA GLU A 106 -15.89 0.34 -1.30
C GLU A 106 -14.43 0.52 -0.85
N ILE A 107 -14.19 1.43 0.11
CA ILE A 107 -12.88 1.67 0.72
C ILE A 107 -12.34 0.40 1.40
N GLU A 108 -13.16 -0.32 2.16
CA GLU A 108 -12.75 -1.54 2.86
C GLU A 108 -12.34 -2.64 1.89
N ILE A 109 -13.06 -2.81 0.78
CA ILE A 109 -12.74 -3.78 -0.27
C ILE A 109 -11.35 -3.49 -0.88
N VAL A 110 -11.08 -2.24 -1.27
CA VAL A 110 -9.79 -1.87 -1.88
C VAL A 110 -8.64 -1.93 -0.88
N LYS A 111 -8.86 -1.53 0.38
CA LYS A 111 -7.88 -1.67 1.48
C LYS A 111 -7.48 -3.12 1.70
N LYS A 112 -8.46 -4.03 1.79
CA LYS A 112 -8.19 -5.47 1.97
C LYS A 112 -7.38 -6.04 0.81
N ARG A 113 -7.70 -5.64 -0.43
CA ARG A 113 -6.95 -6.08 -1.61
C ARG A 113 -5.50 -5.58 -1.59
N PHE A 114 -5.30 -4.29 -1.35
CA PHE A 114 -3.97 -3.68 -1.22
C PHE A 114 -3.14 -4.39 -0.13
N GLY A 115 -3.71 -4.57 1.06
CA GLY A 115 -3.01 -5.21 2.18
C GLY A 115 -2.61 -6.65 1.91
N LYS A 116 -3.46 -7.42 1.22
CA LYS A 116 -3.15 -8.81 0.83
C LYS A 116 -1.96 -8.88 -0.14
N ILE A 117 -1.91 -7.98 -1.12
CA ILE A 117 -0.82 -7.94 -2.11
C ILE A 117 0.48 -7.50 -1.45
N LEU A 118 0.42 -6.47 -0.60
CA LEU A 118 1.57 -6.01 0.16
C LEU A 118 2.11 -7.12 1.06
N TYR A 119 1.23 -7.82 1.79
CA TYR A 119 1.61 -8.97 2.61
C TYR A 119 2.25 -10.10 1.79
N LYS A 120 1.71 -10.45 0.62
CA LYS A 120 2.29 -11.46 -0.28
C LYS A 120 3.74 -11.14 -0.67
N ILE A 121 4.05 -9.86 -0.89
CA ILE A 121 5.41 -9.40 -1.24
C ILE A 121 6.30 -9.41 0.00
N THR A 122 5.79 -8.99 1.16
CA THR A 122 6.57 -8.86 2.38
C THR A 122 6.77 -10.19 3.14
N GLU A 123 5.86 -11.14 3.00
CA GLU A 123 6.01 -12.51 3.53
C GLU A 123 7.20 -13.21 2.87
N LYS A 124 7.43 -12.96 1.57
CA LYS A 124 8.64 -13.45 0.87
C LYS A 124 9.93 -12.89 1.49
N VAL A 125 9.91 -11.72 2.12
CA VAL A 125 11.06 -11.21 2.89
C VAL A 125 11.36 -12.17 4.04
N MET A 126 10.36 -12.45 4.88
CA MET A 126 10.53 -13.22 6.11
C MET A 126 11.08 -14.62 5.83
N TYR A 127 10.51 -15.34 4.85
CA TYR A 127 10.93 -16.70 4.55
C TYR A 127 12.27 -16.79 3.81
N HIS A 128 12.68 -15.78 3.04
CA HIS A 128 14.00 -15.77 2.39
C HIS A 128 15.09 -15.09 3.24
N MET A 129 14.72 -14.53 4.40
CA MET A 129 15.64 -13.98 5.39
C MET A 129 16.27 -15.04 6.30
N ILE A 130 15.63 -16.21 6.43
CA ILE A 130 16.06 -17.40 7.18
C ILE A 130 16.96 -18.27 6.29
#